data_AF-A0A0L0G954-F1
#
_entry.id   AF-A0A0L0G954-F1
#
_cell.length_a   1.000
_cell.length_b   1.000
_cell.length_c   1.000
_cell.angle_alpha   90.00
_cell.angle_beta   90.00
_cell.angle_gamma   90.00
#
_symmetry.space_group_name_H-M   'P 1'
#
loop_
_entity.id
_entity.type
_entity.pdbx_description
1 polymer ?
#
loop_
_entity_poly.entity_id
_entity_poly.type
_entity_poly.pdbx_seq_one_letter_code
_entity_poly.pdbx_strand_id
1 'polypeptide(L)'
;MKCYKESPERALLVHLAERACVPYLDTLGRWLYEGVIVDPFREFLVQESPPIKNRHALSEEEYWERKYKLDEAMCPDFLFPYMEKIIKAGKYLNVATASGAAAKCPFAAQISYTTDTHAYARDIEKAYDFASEQLLRLLRDDLHIMTHMRSIKLFFLMERGDMYEQLMLTGRLELQQPRAEIQESVLDALLRNSIASSTAATDPNGRM
;
A
#
# COMPACT_ATOMS: atom_id res chain seq x y z
N MET A 1 -51.83 -3.03 -9.09
CA MET A 1 -50.46 -3.22 -9.62
C MET A 1 -50.34 -2.51 -10.95
N LYS A 2 -49.93 -1.23 -10.95
CA LYS A 2 -49.59 -0.52 -12.18
C LYS A 2 -48.09 -0.70 -12.39
N CYS A 3 -47.70 -1.45 -13.41
CA CYS A 3 -46.34 -1.44 -13.91
C CYS A 3 -45.99 0.01 -14.28
N TYR A 4 -45.04 0.60 -13.56
CA TYR A 4 -44.41 1.87 -13.91
C TYR A 4 -43.71 1.63 -15.26
N LYS A 5 -44.38 1.92 -16.38
CA LYS A 5 -43.70 2.10 -17.66
C LYS A 5 -42.72 3.25 -17.46
N GLU A 6 -41.44 3.02 -17.74
CA GLU A 6 -40.41 4.07 -17.69
C GLU A 6 -40.93 5.29 -18.46
N SER A 7 -41.04 6.43 -17.77
CA SER A 7 -41.49 7.66 -18.42
C SER A 7 -40.44 8.09 -19.46
N PRO A 8 -40.85 8.71 -20.58
CA PRO A 8 -39.91 9.21 -21.58
C PRO A 8 -38.88 10.20 -20.98
N GLU A 9 -39.28 10.92 -19.93
CA GLU A 9 -38.42 11.80 -19.14
C GLU A 9 -37.30 11.03 -18.42
N ARG A 10 -37.63 9.88 -17.79
CA ARG A 10 -36.65 9.02 -17.12
C ARG A 10 -35.66 8.45 -18.13
N ALA A 11 -36.13 8.00 -19.29
CA ALA A 11 -35.26 7.50 -20.35
C ALA A 11 -34.28 8.58 -20.85
N LEU A 12 -34.75 9.82 -21.01
CA LEU A 12 -33.91 10.96 -21.36
C LEU A 12 -32.85 11.24 -20.28
N LEU A 13 -33.25 11.27 -19.00
CA LEU A 13 -32.33 11.52 -17.89
C LEU A 13 -31.24 10.45 -17.77
N VAL A 14 -31.61 9.17 -17.92
CA VAL A 14 -30.65 8.06 -17.93
C VAL A 14 -29.68 8.21 -19.10
N HIS A 15 -30.18 8.53 -20.30
CA HIS A 15 -29.32 8.74 -21.46
C HIS A 15 -28.33 9.89 -21.26
N LEU A 16 -28.79 11.02 -20.72
CA LEU A 16 -27.93 12.17 -20.43
C LEU A 16 -26.89 11.85 -19.35
N ALA A 17 -27.29 11.17 -18.27
CA ALA A 17 -26.39 10.74 -17.21
C ALA A 17 -25.33 9.76 -17.72
N GLU A 18 -25.74 8.79 -18.52
CA GLU A 18 -24.83 7.82 -19.13
C GLU A 18 -23.75 8.51 -19.97
N ARG A 19 -24.15 9.50 -20.78
CA ARG A 19 -23.22 10.29 -21.60
C ARG A 19 -22.33 11.22 -20.77
N ALA A 20 -22.89 11.85 -19.74
CA ALA A 20 -22.17 12.80 -18.89
C ALA A 20 -21.14 12.14 -17.97
N CYS A 21 -21.42 10.91 -17.51
CA CYS A 21 -20.53 10.19 -16.59
C CYS A 21 -19.34 9.50 -17.28
N VAL A 22 -19.32 9.38 -18.61
CA VAL A 22 -18.24 8.69 -19.36
C VAL A 22 -16.83 9.15 -18.94
N PRO A 23 -16.46 10.45 -18.96
CA PRO A 23 -15.10 10.88 -18.61
C PRO A 23 -14.74 10.56 -17.15
N TYR A 24 -15.69 10.75 -16.24
CA TYR A 24 -15.51 10.46 -14.82
C TYR A 24 -15.27 8.96 -14.59
N LEU A 25 -16.08 8.10 -15.21
CA LEU A 25 -15.98 6.65 -15.07
C LEU A 25 -14.78 6.06 -15.81
N ASP A 26 -14.31 6.68 -16.90
CA ASP A 26 -13.03 6.34 -17.53
C ASP A 26 -11.85 6.58 -16.57
N THR A 27 -11.84 7.76 -15.93
CA THR A 27 -10.82 8.10 -14.92
C THR A 27 -10.89 7.15 -13.72
N LEU A 28 -12.10 6.81 -13.26
CA LEU A 28 -12.31 5.80 -12.22
C LEU A 28 -11.74 4.44 -12.62
N GLY A 29 -12.00 3.98 -13.84
CA GLY A 29 -11.49 2.71 -14.35
C GLY A 29 -9.96 2.68 -14.39
N ARG A 30 -9.31 3.73 -14.91
CA ARG A 30 -7.84 3.84 -14.92
C ARG A 30 -7.26 3.85 -13.51
N TRP A 31 -7.89 4.56 -12.59
CA TRP A 31 -7.45 4.57 -11.20
C TRP A 31 -7.57 3.19 -10.54
N LEU A 32 -8.70 2.49 -10.75
CA LEU A 32 -8.98 1.19 -10.14
C LEU A 32 -8.14 0.04 -10.73
N TYR A 33 -7.84 0.07 -12.03
CA TYR A 33 -7.17 -1.05 -12.71
C TYR A 33 -5.69 -0.79 -13.02
N GLU A 34 -5.28 0.47 -13.11
CA GLU A 34 -3.91 0.87 -13.48
C GLU A 34 -3.23 1.74 -12.41
N GLY A 35 -3.97 2.32 -11.46
CA GLY A 35 -3.45 3.27 -10.49
C GLY A 35 -3.08 4.63 -11.09
N VAL A 36 -3.60 4.96 -12.29
CA VAL A 36 -3.28 6.21 -12.99
C VAL A 36 -4.47 7.18 -12.93
N ILE A 37 -4.18 8.46 -12.66
CA ILE A 37 -5.16 9.54 -12.69
C ILE A 37 -4.92 10.38 -13.95
N VAL A 38 -5.94 10.53 -14.78
CA VAL A 38 -5.94 11.43 -15.94
C VAL A 38 -7.10 12.41 -15.77
N ASP A 39 -6.86 13.47 -15.01
CA ASP A 39 -7.89 14.45 -14.64
C ASP A 39 -7.43 15.89 -14.89
N PRO A 40 -7.59 16.40 -16.13
CA PRO A 40 -7.19 17.76 -16.49
C PRO A 40 -7.99 18.85 -15.77
N PHE A 41 -9.21 18.55 -15.32
CA PHE A 41 -10.17 19.52 -14.80
C PHE A 41 -10.38 19.43 -13.29
N ARG A 42 -9.74 18.48 -12.61
CA ARG A 42 -9.84 18.24 -11.16
C ARG A 42 -11.25 17.89 -10.71
N GLU A 43 -11.94 17.11 -11.55
CA GLU A 43 -13.31 16.68 -11.28
C GLU A 43 -13.37 15.30 -10.62
N PHE A 44 -12.26 14.55 -10.54
CA PHE A 44 -12.24 13.22 -9.96
C PHE A 44 -12.10 13.25 -8.43
N LEU A 45 -12.79 12.32 -7.75
CA LEU A 45 -12.78 12.22 -6.28
C LEU A 45 -11.39 12.01 -5.65
N VAL A 46 -10.41 11.49 -6.40
CA VAL A 46 -9.03 11.35 -5.93
C VAL A 46 -8.16 12.41 -6.58
N GLN A 47 -7.57 13.28 -5.75
CA GLN A 47 -6.65 14.31 -6.21
C GLN A 47 -5.20 13.89 -5.96
N GLU A 48 -4.38 13.99 -7.01
CA GLU A 48 -2.93 13.87 -6.90
C GLU A 48 -2.30 15.24 -6.58
N SER A 49 -1.60 15.32 -5.46
CA SER A 49 -0.84 16.51 -5.09
C SER A 49 0.40 16.68 -5.97
N PRO A 50 0.84 17.92 -6.25
CA PRO A 50 2.08 18.16 -6.97
C PRO A 50 3.30 17.59 -6.22
N PRO A 51 4.44 17.39 -6.91
CA PRO A 51 5.65 16.82 -6.32
C PRO A 51 6.08 17.56 -5.06
N ILE A 52 6.25 16.82 -3.96
CA ILE A 52 6.62 17.38 -2.66
C ILE A 52 8.11 17.72 -2.68
N LYS A 53 8.45 19.02 -2.67
CA LYS A 53 9.83 19.53 -2.74
C LYS A 53 10.75 19.02 -1.63
N ASN A 54 10.22 18.76 -0.43
CA ASN A 54 10.97 18.25 0.72
C ASN A 54 10.53 16.83 1.12
N ARG A 55 10.67 15.86 0.20
CA ARG A 55 10.30 14.45 0.47
C ARG A 55 10.99 13.89 1.73
N HIS A 56 12.27 14.21 1.95
CA HIS A 56 13.06 13.68 3.07
C HIS A 56 12.64 14.19 4.45
N ALA A 57 11.78 15.21 4.52
CA ALA A 57 11.28 15.76 5.78
C ALA A 57 9.96 15.09 6.22
N LEU A 58 9.40 14.19 5.40
CA LEU A 58 8.15 13.49 5.68
C LEU A 58 8.43 12.03 6.03
N SER A 59 7.62 11.48 6.93
CA SER A 59 7.53 10.02 7.03
C SER A 59 6.96 9.44 5.73
N GLU A 60 7.20 8.16 5.48
CA GLU A 60 6.60 7.48 4.32
C GLU A 60 5.06 7.50 4.40
N GLU A 61 4.48 7.41 5.60
CA GLU A 61 3.03 7.54 5.82
C GLU A 61 2.50 8.92 5.40
N GLU A 62 3.14 9.99 5.89
CA GLU A 62 2.75 11.37 5.57
C GLU A 62 2.90 11.67 4.08
N TYR A 63 3.89 11.06 3.43
CA TYR A 63 4.09 11.17 1.99
C TYR A 63 2.89 10.60 1.22
N TRP A 64 2.48 9.35 1.50
CA TRP A 64 1.39 8.69 0.78
C TRP A 64 0.01 9.30 1.09
N GLU A 65 -0.20 9.79 2.31
CA GLU A 65 -1.41 10.54 2.66
C GLU A 65 -1.49 11.89 1.95
N ARG A 66 -0.36 12.58 1.77
CA ARG A 66 -0.33 13.85 1.05
C ARG A 66 -0.41 13.66 -0.45
N LYS A 67 0.17 12.60 -1.00
CA LYS A 67 0.24 12.36 -2.44
C LYS A 67 -1.14 12.18 -3.06
N TYR A 68 -2.00 11.36 -2.45
CA TYR A 68 -3.37 11.14 -2.92
C TYR A 68 -4.38 11.45 -1.82
N LYS A 69 -5.28 12.39 -2.11
CA LYS A 69 -6.32 12.86 -1.19
C LYS A 69 -7.71 12.63 -1.78
N LEU A 70 -8.66 12.39 -0.88
CA LEU A 70 -10.08 12.36 -1.22
C LEU A 70 -10.63 13.78 -1.24
N ASP A 71 -11.39 14.10 -2.28
CA ASP A 71 -12.26 15.27 -2.33
C ASP A 71 -13.73 14.79 -2.35
N GLU A 72 -14.36 14.82 -1.17
CA GLU A 72 -15.75 14.39 -1.00
C GLU A 72 -16.73 15.23 -1.83
N ALA A 73 -16.42 16.50 -2.09
CA ALA A 73 -17.28 17.37 -2.88
C ALA A 73 -17.32 16.98 -4.37
N MET A 74 -16.30 16.26 -4.84
CA MET A 74 -16.19 15.75 -6.21
C MET A 74 -16.66 14.30 -6.33
N CYS A 75 -17.15 13.69 -5.25
CA CYS A 75 -17.62 12.31 -5.26
C CYS A 75 -19.12 12.25 -5.64
N PRO A 76 -19.49 11.59 -6.75
CA PRO A 76 -20.89 11.33 -7.05
C PRO A 76 -21.56 10.52 -5.94
N ASP A 77 -22.79 10.87 -5.57
CA ASP A 77 -23.52 10.25 -4.45
C ASP A 77 -23.55 8.72 -4.51
N PHE A 78 -23.66 8.14 -5.72
CA PHE A 78 -23.71 6.69 -5.91
C PHE A 78 -22.36 5.99 -5.66
N LEU A 79 -21.25 6.72 -5.66
CA LEU A 79 -19.91 6.22 -5.32
C LEU A 79 -19.50 6.52 -3.89
N PHE A 80 -20.20 7.42 -3.21
CA PHE A 80 -19.89 7.85 -1.85
C PHE A 80 -19.66 6.69 -0.87
N PRO A 81 -20.47 5.61 -0.84
CA PRO A 81 -20.24 4.47 0.05
C PRO A 81 -18.92 3.70 -0.21
N TYR A 82 -18.32 3.88 -1.38
CA TYR A 82 -17.17 3.11 -1.85
C TYR A 82 -15.88 3.95 -1.93
N MET A 83 -15.93 5.25 -1.63
CA MET A 83 -14.82 6.19 -1.79
C MET A 83 -13.52 5.71 -1.13
N GLU A 84 -13.61 5.10 0.06
CA GLU A 84 -12.44 4.56 0.74
C GLU A 84 -11.79 3.39 -0.01
N LYS A 85 -12.60 2.47 -0.54
CA LYS A 85 -12.11 1.34 -1.35
C LYS A 85 -11.48 1.85 -2.64
N ILE A 86 -12.09 2.86 -3.26
CA ILE A 86 -11.59 3.48 -4.50
C ILE A 86 -10.20 4.07 -4.27
N ILE A 87 -9.99 4.92 -3.25
CA ILE A 87 -8.67 5.50 -3.01
C ILE A 87 -7.62 4.43 -2.62
N LYS A 88 -8.00 3.46 -1.78
CA LYS A 88 -7.08 2.39 -1.35
C LYS A 88 -6.64 1.52 -2.53
N ALA A 89 -7.55 1.14 -3.42
CA ALA A 89 -7.25 0.32 -4.59
C ALA A 89 -6.14 0.94 -5.46
N GLY A 90 -6.29 2.19 -5.89
CA GLY A 90 -5.26 2.84 -6.70
C GLY A 90 -3.98 3.16 -5.92
N LYS A 91 -4.04 3.45 -4.61
CA LYS A 91 -2.83 3.57 -3.77
C LYS A 91 -2.03 2.27 -3.74
N TYR A 92 -2.69 1.13 -3.55
CA TYR A 92 -2.04 -0.18 -3.51
C TYR A 92 -1.38 -0.54 -4.84
N LEU A 93 -2.07 -0.27 -5.97
CA LEU A 93 -1.50 -0.47 -7.30
C LEU A 93 -0.30 0.45 -7.54
N ASN A 94 -0.34 1.70 -7.09
CA ASN A 94 0.80 2.62 -7.21
C ASN A 94 2.04 2.11 -6.48
N VAL A 95 1.89 1.61 -5.25
CA VAL A 95 2.99 1.03 -4.48
C VAL A 95 3.54 -0.21 -5.20
N ALA A 96 2.66 -1.14 -5.60
CA ALA A 96 3.07 -2.34 -6.32
C ALA A 96 3.78 -2.03 -7.65
N THR A 97 3.32 -1.01 -8.37
CA THR A 97 3.89 -0.60 -9.65
C THR A 97 5.24 0.08 -9.48
N ALA A 98 5.39 0.95 -8.47
CA ALA A 98 6.66 1.61 -8.17
C ALA A 98 7.77 0.61 -7.80
N SER A 99 7.40 -0.54 -7.22
CA SER A 99 8.32 -1.65 -6.92
C SER A 99 8.59 -2.58 -8.11
N GLY A 100 7.92 -2.38 -9.26
CA GLY A 100 8.05 -3.22 -10.45
C GLY A 100 7.32 -4.56 -10.41
N ALA A 101 6.47 -4.78 -9.39
CA ALA A 101 5.81 -6.06 -9.14
C ALA A 101 4.33 -6.11 -9.61
N ALA A 102 3.75 -4.99 -10.02
CA ALA A 102 2.33 -4.94 -10.38
C ALA A 102 2.01 -5.75 -11.64
N ALA A 103 1.16 -6.77 -11.50
CA ALA A 103 0.56 -7.44 -12.63
C ALA A 103 -0.53 -6.57 -13.26
N LYS A 104 -0.72 -6.69 -14.57
CA LYS A 104 -1.86 -6.07 -15.26
C LYS A 104 -3.16 -6.69 -14.76
N CYS A 105 -4.17 -5.85 -14.51
CA CYS A 105 -5.48 -6.33 -14.07
C CYS A 105 -6.14 -7.17 -15.19
N PRO A 106 -6.43 -8.47 -14.96
CA PRO A 106 -6.87 -9.37 -16.03
C PRO A 106 -8.34 -9.19 -16.44
N PHE A 107 -9.11 -8.46 -15.64
CA PHE A 107 -10.53 -8.18 -15.88
C PHE A 107 -10.79 -6.68 -16.05
N ALA A 108 -9.76 -5.90 -16.37
CA ALA A 108 -9.91 -4.48 -16.66
C ALA A 108 -10.94 -4.28 -17.78
N ALA A 109 -12.00 -3.55 -17.47
CA ALA A 109 -13.09 -3.27 -18.38
C ALA A 109 -13.54 -1.82 -18.19
N GLN A 110 -14.18 -1.26 -19.22
CA GLN A 110 -14.75 0.08 -19.13
C GLN A 110 -15.91 0.06 -18.12
N ILE A 111 -15.85 0.93 -17.13
CA ILE A 111 -16.95 1.13 -16.17
C ILE A 111 -17.98 2.03 -16.86
N SER A 112 -19.17 1.50 -17.10
CA SER A 112 -20.28 2.23 -17.71
C SER A 112 -21.29 2.67 -16.65
N TYR A 113 -21.98 3.78 -16.91
CA TYR A 113 -23.08 4.20 -16.06
C TYR A 113 -24.19 3.14 -16.07
N THR A 114 -24.67 2.81 -14.89
CA THR A 114 -25.81 1.91 -14.69
C THR A 114 -26.66 2.40 -13.53
N THR A 115 -27.96 2.13 -13.61
CA THR A 115 -28.89 2.37 -12.50
C THR A 115 -28.85 1.28 -11.45
N ASP A 116 -28.16 0.15 -11.72
CA ASP A 116 -27.91 -0.91 -10.75
C ASP A 116 -26.76 -0.52 -9.82
N THR A 117 -27.07 -0.05 -8.62
CA THR A 117 -26.07 0.31 -7.60
C THR A 117 -25.18 -0.87 -7.21
N HIS A 118 -25.66 -2.12 -7.33
CA HIS A 118 -24.87 -3.30 -7.01
C HIS A 118 -23.76 -3.58 -8.05
N ALA A 119 -23.90 -3.09 -9.28
CA ALA A 119 -22.87 -3.27 -10.29
C ALA A 119 -21.56 -2.55 -9.91
N TYR A 120 -21.65 -1.27 -9.51
CA TYR A 120 -20.48 -0.52 -9.04
C TYR A 120 -19.83 -1.19 -7.83
N ALA A 121 -20.63 -1.66 -6.88
CA ALA A 121 -20.13 -2.38 -5.71
C ALA A 121 -19.26 -3.58 -6.12
N ARG A 122 -19.78 -4.43 -7.02
CA ARG A 122 -19.05 -5.61 -7.51
C ARG A 122 -17.73 -5.24 -8.18
N ASP A 123 -17.74 -4.27 -9.08
CA ASP A 123 -16.55 -3.91 -9.86
C ASP A 123 -15.48 -3.25 -8.98
N ILE A 124 -15.89 -2.36 -8.06
CA ILE A 124 -14.99 -1.69 -7.11
C ILE A 124 -14.41 -2.69 -6.11
N GLU A 125 -15.24 -3.59 -5.56
CA GLU A 125 -14.76 -4.62 -4.63
C GLU A 125 -13.76 -5.55 -5.29
N LYS A 126 -14.07 -6.01 -6.50
CA LYS A 126 -13.18 -6.88 -7.26
C LYS A 126 -11.84 -6.20 -7.59
N ALA A 127 -11.87 -4.91 -7.96
CA ALA A 127 -10.66 -4.12 -8.19
C ALA A 127 -9.84 -3.93 -6.91
N TYR A 128 -10.50 -3.62 -5.80
CA TYR A 128 -9.87 -3.45 -4.49
C TYR A 128 -9.21 -4.74 -4.00
N ASP A 129 -9.89 -5.88 -4.13
CA ASP A 129 -9.36 -7.19 -3.72
C ASP A 129 -8.12 -7.55 -4.56
N PHE A 130 -8.17 -7.33 -5.88
CA PHE A 130 -7.02 -7.52 -6.76
C PHE A 130 -5.83 -6.63 -6.35
N ALA A 131 -6.06 -5.33 -6.15
CA ALA A 131 -5.02 -4.39 -5.75
C ALA A 131 -4.40 -4.76 -4.39
N SER A 132 -5.24 -5.19 -3.44
CA SER A 132 -4.80 -5.66 -2.12
C SER A 132 -3.96 -6.92 -2.22
N GLU A 133 -4.35 -7.87 -3.08
CA GLU A 133 -3.57 -9.08 -3.35
C GLU A 133 -2.20 -8.75 -3.95
N GLN A 134 -2.13 -7.81 -4.91
CA GLN A 134 -0.84 -7.38 -5.50
C GLN A 134 0.09 -6.80 -4.44
N LEU A 135 -0.42 -5.93 -3.56
CA LEU A 135 0.38 -5.33 -2.49
C LEU A 135 0.81 -6.37 -1.44
N LEU A 136 -0.09 -7.26 -1.04
CA LEU A 136 0.24 -8.32 -0.08
C LEU A 136 1.27 -9.30 -0.64
N ARG A 137 1.18 -9.63 -1.93
CA ARG A 137 2.18 -10.43 -2.63
C ARG A 137 3.54 -9.75 -2.62
N LEU A 138 3.62 -8.46 -2.95
CA LEU A 138 4.87 -7.69 -2.84
C LEU A 138 5.45 -7.77 -1.42
N LEU A 139 4.65 -7.49 -0.39
CA LEU A 139 5.11 -7.47 1.00
C LEU A 139 5.60 -8.84 1.50
N ARG A 140 4.89 -9.91 1.12
CA ARG A 140 5.16 -11.28 1.58
C ARG A 140 6.26 -11.95 0.78
N ASP A 141 6.17 -11.86 -0.54
CA ASP A 141 6.93 -12.72 -1.45
C ASP A 141 8.18 -11.99 -1.99
N ASP A 142 8.13 -10.68 -2.20
CA ASP A 142 9.30 -9.92 -2.71
C ASP A 142 10.08 -9.24 -1.58
N LEU A 143 9.37 -8.67 -0.60
CA LEU A 143 9.96 -7.98 0.56
C LEU A 143 10.09 -8.87 1.80
N HIS A 144 9.63 -10.12 1.74
CA HIS A 144 9.82 -11.12 2.79
C HIS A 144 9.54 -10.63 4.22
N ILE A 145 8.47 -9.86 4.43
CA ILE A 145 8.18 -9.20 5.72
C ILE A 145 8.11 -10.20 6.89
N MET A 146 7.64 -11.42 6.64
CA MET A 146 7.59 -12.48 7.64
C MET A 146 8.97 -12.92 8.12
N THR A 147 9.95 -12.92 7.22
CA THR A 147 11.35 -13.19 7.55
C THR A 147 11.92 -12.08 8.41
N HIS A 148 11.66 -10.80 8.07
CA HIS A 148 12.08 -9.67 8.89
C HIS A 148 11.45 -9.70 10.29
N MET A 149 10.15 -9.99 10.39
CA MET A 149 9.46 -10.14 11.68
C MET A 149 10.05 -11.26 12.53
N ARG A 150 10.46 -12.37 11.90
CA ARG A 150 11.17 -13.46 12.57
C ARG A 150 12.53 -13.00 13.08
N SER A 151 13.31 -12.28 12.28
CA SER A 151 14.60 -11.72 12.71
C SER A 151 14.43 -10.73 13.87
N ILE A 152 13.40 -9.88 13.85
CA ILE A 152 13.08 -8.98 14.96
C ILE A 152 12.81 -9.78 16.24
N LYS A 153 12.00 -10.84 16.16
CA LYS A 153 11.74 -11.71 17.30
C LYS A 153 13.04 -12.38 17.82
N LEU A 154 13.88 -12.87 16.92
CA LEU A 154 15.15 -13.53 17.27
C LEU A 154 16.12 -12.58 17.97
N PHE A 155 16.29 -11.35 17.47
CA PHE A 155 17.35 -10.42 17.90
C PHE A 155 16.90 -9.26 18.81
N PHE A 156 15.61 -8.96 18.90
CA PHE A 156 15.11 -7.89 19.78
C PHE A 156 14.25 -8.44 20.91
N LEU A 157 13.52 -9.53 20.68
CA LEU A 157 12.73 -10.20 21.71
C LEU A 157 13.47 -11.35 22.40
N MET A 158 14.77 -11.48 22.14
CA MET A 158 15.69 -12.41 22.80
C MET A 158 15.23 -13.88 22.78
N GLU A 159 14.55 -14.31 21.71
CA GLU A 159 14.08 -15.71 21.59
C GLU A 159 15.23 -16.72 21.68
N ARG A 160 16.44 -16.33 21.27
CA ARG A 160 17.65 -17.15 21.34
C ARG A 160 18.70 -16.52 22.24
N GLY A 161 18.72 -16.98 23.49
CA GLY A 161 19.59 -16.45 24.55
C GLY A 161 21.08 -16.77 24.37
N ASP A 162 21.43 -17.80 23.59
CA ASP A 162 22.82 -18.26 23.36
C ASP A 162 23.70 -17.19 22.70
N MET A 163 23.15 -16.41 21.76
CA MET A 163 23.87 -15.28 21.17
C MET A 163 24.24 -14.23 22.22
N TYR A 164 23.29 -13.85 23.08
CA TYR A 164 23.51 -12.82 24.10
C TYR A 164 24.43 -13.32 25.21
N GLU A 165 24.33 -14.60 25.59
CA GLU A 165 25.24 -15.22 26.53
C GLU A 165 26.68 -15.10 26.01
N GLN A 166 26.92 -15.45 24.75
CA GLN A 166 28.24 -15.34 24.15
C GLN A 166 28.70 -13.88 24.00
N LEU A 167 27.82 -12.97 23.62
CA LEU A 167 28.13 -11.55 23.50
C LEU A 167 28.53 -10.96 24.87
N MET A 168 27.79 -11.28 25.92
CA MET A 168 28.07 -10.79 27.27
C MET A 168 29.33 -11.40 27.87
N LEU A 169 29.65 -12.66 27.53
CA LEU A 169 30.88 -13.33 27.95
C LEU A 169 32.11 -12.75 27.22
N THR A 170 32.07 -12.66 25.89
CA THR A 170 33.22 -12.24 25.06
C THR A 170 33.43 -10.73 25.08
N GLY A 171 32.34 -9.95 25.12
CA GLY A 171 32.38 -8.49 25.12
C GLY A 171 32.54 -7.85 26.50
N ARG A 172 32.67 -8.65 27.58
CA ARG A 172 32.67 -8.15 28.96
C ARG A 172 33.65 -7.01 29.20
N LEU A 173 34.89 -7.14 28.72
CA LEU A 173 35.94 -6.12 28.93
C LEU A 173 35.66 -4.82 28.18
N GLU A 174 35.01 -4.91 27.01
CA GLU A 174 34.65 -3.75 26.20
C GLU A 174 33.41 -3.05 26.78
N LEU A 175 32.37 -3.82 27.12
CA LEU A 175 31.10 -3.32 27.64
C LEU A 175 31.20 -2.70 29.05
N GLN A 176 32.28 -2.98 29.78
CA GLN A 176 32.55 -2.38 31.10
C GLN A 176 33.24 -1.01 31.03
N GLN A 177 33.76 -0.62 29.86
CA GLN A 177 34.41 0.67 29.69
C GLN A 177 33.37 1.81 29.71
N PRO A 178 33.77 3.03 30.11
CA PRO A 178 32.92 4.21 29.92
C PRO A 178 32.58 4.39 28.44
N ARG A 179 31.37 4.88 28.13
CA ARG A 179 30.91 5.10 26.74
C ARG A 179 31.92 5.83 25.84
N ALA A 180 32.70 6.75 26.39
CA ALA A 180 33.68 7.54 25.64
C ALA A 180 34.91 6.73 25.18
N GLU A 181 35.18 5.57 25.80
CA GLU A 181 36.35 4.72 25.53
C GLU A 181 36.00 3.50 24.66
N ILE A 182 34.72 3.14 24.59
CA ILE A 182 34.22 2.02 23.79
C ILE A 182 34.51 2.23 22.30
N GLN A 183 35.11 1.22 21.66
CA GLN A 183 35.38 1.22 20.23
C GLN A 183 34.23 0.54 19.47
N GLU A 184 33.52 1.29 18.62
CA GLU A 184 32.42 0.76 17.81
C GLU A 184 32.85 -0.41 16.92
N SER A 185 34.07 -0.39 16.37
CA SER A 185 34.62 -1.48 15.57
C SER A 185 34.80 -2.78 16.35
N VAL A 186 35.13 -2.68 17.64
CA VAL A 186 35.28 -3.85 18.52
C VAL A 186 33.90 -4.40 18.86
N LEU A 187 32.92 -3.55 19.15
CA LEU A 187 31.53 -3.97 19.36
C LEU A 187 30.92 -4.66 18.14
N ASP A 188 31.11 -4.12 16.94
CA ASP A 188 30.64 -4.74 15.70
C ASP A 188 31.28 -6.12 15.49
N ALA A 189 32.60 -6.24 15.71
CA ALA A 189 33.30 -7.52 15.63
C ALA A 189 32.78 -8.54 16.67
N LEU A 190 32.57 -8.12 17.91
CA LEU A 190 32.02 -8.95 18.98
C LEU A 190 30.61 -9.44 18.65
N LEU A 191 29.75 -8.55 18.16
CA LEU A 191 28.38 -8.88 17.75
C LEU A 191 28.36 -9.86 16.59
N ARG A 192 29.12 -9.58 15.52
CA ARG A 192 29.24 -10.47 14.35
C ARG A 192 29.72 -11.87 14.76
N ASN A 193 30.75 -11.94 15.62
CA ASN A 193 31.27 -13.21 16.11
C ASN A 193 30.24 -13.97 16.95
N SER A 194 29.49 -13.27 17.81
CA SER A 194 28.46 -13.87 18.67
C SER A 194 27.26 -14.38 17.87
N ILE A 195 26.89 -13.69 16.79
CA ILE A 195 25.86 -14.17 15.86
C ILE A 195 26.37 -15.42 15.11
N ALA A 196 27.61 -15.40 14.62
CA ALA A 196 28.18 -16.48 13.81
C ALA A 196 28.36 -17.81 14.56
N SER A 197 28.66 -17.76 15.86
CA SER A 197 28.81 -18.93 16.72
C SER A 197 27.50 -19.45 17.32
N SER A 198 26.44 -18.63 17.29
CA SER A 198 25.13 -18.97 17.83
C SER A 198 24.30 -19.73 16.81
N THR A 199 23.27 -20.41 17.31
CA THR A 199 22.20 -20.97 16.47
C THR A 199 21.48 -19.89 15.63
N ALA A 200 21.58 -18.61 16.01
CA ALA A 200 21.08 -17.45 15.26
C ALA A 200 21.79 -17.24 13.90
N ALA A 201 22.95 -17.87 13.67
CA ALA A 201 23.67 -17.82 12.39
C ALA A 201 22.87 -18.34 11.19
N THR A 202 21.78 -19.09 11.44
CA THR A 202 20.89 -19.62 10.41
C THR A 202 19.85 -18.61 9.92
N ASP A 203 19.75 -17.42 10.54
CA ASP A 203 18.83 -16.37 10.09
C ASP A 203 19.34 -15.69 8.81
N PRO A 204 18.52 -15.62 7.74
CA PRO A 204 18.94 -15.03 6.47
C PRO A 204 19.21 -13.52 6.54
N ASN A 205 18.61 -12.80 7.51
CA ASN A 205 18.86 -11.37 7.74
C ASN A 205 19.88 -11.12 8.88
N GLY A 206 20.42 -12.17 9.50
CA GLY A 206 21.40 -12.07 10.59
C GLY A 206 22.81 -11.69 10.13
N ARG A 207 23.06 -11.68 8.81
CA ARG A 207 24.27 -11.14 8.21
C ARG A 207 24.09 -9.64 7.98
N MET A 208 24.18 -8.85 9.05
CA MET A 208 24.42 -7.40 8.95
C MET A 208 25.82 -7.13 8.39
#